data_AF-A0A3C0TS22-F1
#
_entry.id   AF-A0A3C0TS22-F1
#
_cell.length_a   1.000
_cell.length_b   1.000
_cell.length_c   1.000
_cell.angle_alpha   90.00
_cell.angle_beta   90.00
_cell.angle_gamma   90.00
#
_symmetry.space_group_name_H-M   'P 1'
#
loop_
_entity.id
_entity.type
_entity.pdbx_description
1 polymer ?
#
loop_
_entity_poly.entity_id
_entity_poly.type
_entity_poly.pdbx_seq_one_letter_code
_entity_poly.pdbx_strand_id
1 'polypeptide(L)' 'MHNLLPSFPTTRMRRNRRTDWGRRLVAENALSVNDLIWPLFICEGENRREAVASMPGI' A
#
# COMPACT_ATOMS: atom_id res chain seq x y z
N MET A 1 -24.03 -31.19 -17.92
CA MET A 1 -23.32 -29.92 -18.19
C MET A 1 -22.16 -29.82 -17.21
N HIS A 2 -20.91 -29.98 -17.67
CA HIS A 2 -19.74 -29.81 -16.79
C HIS A 2 -19.53 -28.33 -16.52
N ASN A 3 -19.56 -27.95 -15.25
CA ASN A 3 -19.25 -26.58 -14.84
C ASN A 3 -17.73 -26.38 -15.01
N LEU A 4 -17.33 -25.65 -16.07
CA LEU A 4 -15.92 -25.41 -16.42
C LEU A 4 -15.26 -24.36 -15.53
N LEU A 5 -16.04 -23.66 -14.69
CA LEU A 5 -15.52 -22.65 -13.80
C LEU A 5 -14.99 -23.28 -12.51
N PRO A 6 -13.80 -22.85 -12.04
CA PRO A 6 -13.27 -23.31 -10.78
C PRO A 6 -14.26 -23.06 -9.63
N SER A 7 -14.74 -24.13 -9.03
CA SER A 7 -15.73 -24.09 -7.95
C SER A 7 -15.12 -24.54 -6.62
N PHE A 8 -15.75 -24.13 -5.53
CA PHE A 8 -15.50 -24.73 -4.23
C PHE A 8 -15.98 -26.19 -4.25
N PRO A 9 -15.27 -27.16 -3.64
CA PRO A 9 -14.09 -27.00 -2.78
C PRO A 9 -12.74 -27.12 -3.50
N THR A 10 -12.74 -27.38 -4.81
CA THR A 10 -11.54 -27.60 -5.63
C THR A 10 -10.66 -26.34 -5.63
N THR A 11 -11.27 -25.19 -5.91
CA THR A 11 -10.63 -23.88 -5.81
C THR A 11 -11.02 -23.20 -4.51
N ARG A 12 -10.01 -22.90 -3.67
CA ARG A 12 -10.18 -22.19 -2.41
C ARG A 12 -9.19 -21.05 -2.36
N MET A 13 -9.66 -19.85 -2.70
CA MET A 13 -8.82 -18.64 -2.71
C MET A 13 -8.18 -18.33 -1.35
N ARG A 14 -8.73 -18.87 -0.26
CA ARG A 14 -8.16 -18.76 1.09
C ARG A 14 -6.84 -19.54 1.26
N ARG A 15 -6.48 -20.48 0.38
CA ARG A 15 -5.22 -21.24 0.45
C ARG A 15 -4.01 -20.31 0.39
N ASN A 16 -3.98 -19.39 -0.58
CA ASN A 16 -2.90 -18.41 -0.73
C ASN A 16 -2.85 -17.38 0.43
N ARG A 17 -3.93 -17.26 1.20
CA ARG A 17 -4.04 -16.30 2.32
C ARG A 17 -3.65 -16.88 3.68
N ARG A 18 -3.37 -18.18 3.76
CA ARG A 18 -3.16 -18.92 5.02
C ARG A 18 -1.88 -18.51 5.74
N THR A 19 -0.78 -18.36 5.02
CA THR A 19 0.54 -18.05 5.58
C THR A 19 1.02 -16.70 5.08
N ASP A 20 1.92 -16.08 5.83
CA ASP A 20 2.51 -14.79 5.44
C ASP A 20 3.30 -14.87 4.13
N TRP A 21 4.23 -15.83 4.04
CA TRP A 21 5.03 -16.06 2.84
C TRP A 21 4.16 -16.35 1.61
N GLY A 22 3.02 -17.04 1.78
CA GLY A 22 2.09 -17.35 0.70
C GLY A 22 1.42 -16.11 0.15
N ARG A 23 1.02 -15.17 1.04
CA ARG A 23 0.48 -13.86 0.64
C ARG A 23 1.53 -13.02 -0.07
N ARG A 24 2.77 -13.02 0.43
CA ARG A 24 3.89 -12.27 -0.18
C ARG A 24 4.23 -12.77 -1.58
N LEU A 25 4.17 -14.08 -1.82
CA LEU A 25 4.44 -14.68 -3.13
C LEU A 25 3.42 -14.26 -4.20
N VAL A 26 2.15 -14.05 -3.81
CA VAL A 26 1.06 -13.71 -4.74
C VAL A 26 0.66 -12.23 -4.70
N ALA A 27 1.39 -11.38 -3.98
CA ALA A 27 1.09 -9.97 -3.87
C ALA A 27 1.32 -9.28 -5.23
N GLU A 28 0.30 -8.57 -5.72
CA GLU A 28 0.34 -7.93 -7.04
C GLU A 28 1.04 -6.56 -7.02
N ASN A 29 1.01 -5.87 -5.88
CA ASN A 29 1.56 -4.54 -5.73
C ASN A 29 2.46 -4.46 -4.49
N ALA A 30 3.51 -3.67 -4.59
CA ALA A 30 4.39 -3.32 -3.49
C ALA A 30 4.68 -1.82 -3.56
N LEU A 31 4.58 -1.15 -2.41
CA LEU A 31 4.98 0.24 -2.27
C LEU A 31 6.42 0.30 -1.75
N SER A 32 7.23 1.16 -2.37
CA SER A 32 8.62 1.39 -2.01
C SER A 32 8.88 2.89 -1.80
N VAL A 33 10.04 3.22 -1.25
CA VAL A 33 10.47 4.63 -1.11
C VAL A 33 10.65 5.33 -2.46
N ASN A 34 10.82 4.57 -3.55
CA ASN A 34 10.96 5.13 -4.90
C ASN A 34 9.64 5.66 -5.46
N ASP A 35 8.52 5.27 -4.85
CA ASP A 35 7.18 5.70 -5.25
C ASP A 35 6.72 6.95 -4.49
N LEU A 36 7.55 7.46 -3.56
CA LEU A 36 7.20 8.57 -2.69
C LEU A 36 7.78 9.89 -3.21
N ILE A 37 6.95 10.93 -3.21
CA ILE A 37 7.36 12.33 -3.42
C ILE A 37 7.07 13.08 -2.13
N TRP A 38 8.09 13.77 -1.59
CA TRP A 38 7.93 14.58 -0.38
C TRP A 38 7.82 16.07 -0.74
N PRO A 39 6.61 16.66 -0.70
CA PRO A 39 6.45 18.10 -0.96
C PRO A 39 7.00 18.92 0.22
N LEU A 40 7.64 20.05 -0.10
CA LEU A 40 8.21 20.98 0.86
C LEU A 40 7.58 22.37 0.70
N PHE A 41 7.27 23.02 1.82
CA PHE A 41 6.81 24.41 1.86
C PHE A 41 7.99 25.34 2.17
N ILE A 42 8.14 26.39 1.37
CA ILE A 42 9.24 27.35 1.50
C ILE A 42 8.65 28.71 1.86
N CYS A 43 9.22 29.35 2.88
CA CYS A 43 8.90 30.71 3.28
C CYS A 43 10.20 31.54 3.37
N GLU A 44 10.09 32.84 3.13
CA GLU A 44 11.22 33.76 3.24
C GLU A 44 11.57 34.02 4.72
N GLY A 45 12.87 34.10 5.00
CA GLY A 45 13.44 34.41 6.32
C GLY A 45 14.63 33.52 6.68
N GLU A 46 15.32 33.86 7.76
CA GLU A 46 16.44 33.06 8.30
C GLU A 46 15.98 32.25 9.51
N ASN A 47 16.32 30.95 9.55
CA ASN A 47 15.97 30.02 10.63
C ASN A 47 14.47 30.04 11.01
N ARG A 48 13.60 30.29 10.03
CA ARG A 48 12.16 30.41 10.22
C ARG A 48 11.48 29.06 9.99
N ARG A 49 10.54 28.73 10.87
CA ARG A 49 9.62 27.58 10.74
C ARG A 49 8.25 28.01 11.20
N GLU A 50 7.24 27.68 10.42
CA GLU A 50 5.85 28.01 10.71
C GLU A 50 4.98 26.77 10.67
N ALA A 51 4.18 26.59 11.71
CA ALA A 51 3.20 25.53 11.75
C ALA A 51 2.02 25.88 10.83
N VAL A 52 1.63 24.93 10.00
CA VAL A 52 0.40 25.04 9.22
C VAL A 52 -0.74 24.45 10.05
N ALA A 53 -1.56 25.31 10.68
CA ALA A 53 -2.57 24.86 11.65
C ALA A 53 -3.58 23.83 11.09
N SER A 54 -3.88 23.88 9.80
CA SER A 54 -4.75 22.91 9.10
C SER A 54 -4.05 21.60 8.73
N MET A 55 -2.71 21.54 8.81
CA MET A 55 -1.89 20.37 8.46
C MET A 55 -0.96 19.99 9.62
N PRO A 56 -1.47 19.36 10.69
CA PRO A 56 -0.67 19.02 11.85
C PRO A 56 0.49 18.07 11.52
N GLY A 57 1.69 18.37 12.03
CA GLY A 57 2.88 17.53 11.84
C GLY A 57 3.66 17.79 10.55
N ILE A 58 3.23 18.77 9.74
CA ILE A 58 3.96 19.33 8.60
C ILE A 58 4.61 20.64 9.01
#